data_AF-A0AAU0MLY3-F1
#
_entry.id   AF-A0AAU0MLY3-F1
#
_cell.length_a   1.000
_cell.length_b   1.000
_cell.length_c   1.000
_cell.angle_alpha   90.00
_cell.angle_beta   90.00
_cell.angle_gamma   90.00
#
_symmetry.space_group_name_H-M   'P 1'
#
loop_
_entity.id
_entity.type
_entity.pdbx_description
1 polymer ?
#
loop_
_entity_poly.entity_id
_entity_poly.type
_entity_poly.pdbx_seq_one_letter_code
_entity_poly.pdbx_strand_id
1 'polypeptide(L)'
;MIKTLTSLALFASIASLSAPAALALTSAEIKQCNAMGKSLKARQAEATKKAEARELLHEKTEAAGDAWDDVEIHRLASAGHAKTADEAKAKYETLKADLLKQNMAVQSLVNQINEDVAAYNALCVKD
;
A
#
# COMPACT_ATOMS: atom_id res chain seq x y z
N MET A 1 23.35 3.95 -12.78
CA MET A 1 23.06 2.86 -11.83
C MET A 1 21.67 2.35 -12.14
N ILE A 2 21.59 1.04 -12.31
CA ILE A 2 20.43 0.34 -12.87
C ILE A 2 19.27 0.56 -11.90
N LYS A 3 18.20 1.22 -12.37
CA LYS A 3 16.89 1.25 -11.73
C LYS A 3 16.31 -0.17 -11.78
N THR A 4 16.92 -1.11 -11.06
CA THR A 4 16.38 -2.46 -10.95
C THR A 4 15.06 -2.34 -10.22
N LEU A 5 14.02 -2.70 -10.95
CA LEU A 5 12.61 -2.88 -10.59
C LEU A 5 12.44 -3.98 -9.53
N THR A 6 13.23 -3.94 -8.46
CA THR A 6 13.28 -4.90 -7.36
C THR A 6 13.15 -4.16 -6.03
N SER A 7 12.27 -3.16 -5.97
CA SER A 7 11.45 -3.07 -4.77
C SER A 7 10.53 -4.26 -4.85
N LEU A 8 10.82 -5.29 -4.05
CA LEU A 8 10.00 -6.47 -3.85
C LEU A 8 8.68 -5.98 -3.27
N ALA A 9 7.84 -5.46 -4.16
CA ALA A 9 6.66 -4.73 -3.82
C ALA A 9 5.72 -5.71 -3.14
N LEU A 10 5.42 -5.39 -1.89
CA LEU A 10 4.32 -6.00 -1.15
C LEU A 10 3.02 -5.54 -1.84
N PHE A 11 2.80 -5.96 -3.08
CA PHE A 11 1.53 -5.83 -3.76
C PHE A 11 0.61 -6.83 -3.09
N ALA A 12 -0.02 -6.38 -2.01
CA ALA A 12 -1.18 -7.05 -1.45
C ALA A 12 -2.16 -7.25 -2.61
N SER A 13 -2.33 -8.50 -3.02
CA SER A 13 -3.09 -8.85 -4.21
C SER A 13 -4.56 -8.59 -3.93
N ILE A 14 -5.15 -7.67 -4.68
CA ILE A 14 -6.58 -7.38 -4.62
C ILE A 14 -7.29 -8.40 -5.52
N ALA A 15 -8.21 -9.18 -4.94
CA ALA A 15 -9.04 -10.10 -5.69
C ALA A 15 -9.95 -9.35 -6.69
N SER A 16 -10.06 -9.88 -7.91
CA SER A 16 -10.93 -9.33 -8.95
C SER A 16 -12.40 -9.63 -8.66
N LEU A 17 -13.29 -8.69 -9.04
CA LEU A 17 -14.73 -8.97 -9.05
C LEU A 17 -15.05 -9.90 -10.21
N SER A 18 -15.80 -10.96 -9.94
CA SER A 18 -16.39 -11.79 -11.00
C SER A 18 -17.64 -11.12 -11.60
N ALA A 19 -17.95 -11.43 -12.85
CA ALA A 19 -19.24 -11.04 -13.42
C ALA A 19 -20.37 -11.80 -12.69
N PRO A 20 -21.48 -11.14 -12.33
CA PRO A 20 -22.59 -11.84 -11.70
C PRO A 20 -23.20 -12.85 -12.67
N ALA A 21 -23.52 -14.06 -12.17
CA ALA A 21 -24.23 -15.07 -12.94
C ALA A 21 -25.70 -14.65 -13.09
N ALA A 22 -26.28 -14.88 -14.27
CA ALA A 22 -27.62 -14.42 -14.62
C ALA A 22 -28.77 -15.24 -14.00
N LEU A 23 -28.51 -16.11 -13.02
CA LEU A 23 -29.48 -17.10 -12.54
C LEU A 23 -30.03 -16.76 -11.14
N ALA A 24 -31.35 -16.87 -11.02
CA ALA A 24 -32.18 -16.89 -9.80
C ALA A 24 -32.12 -15.71 -8.80
N LEU A 25 -31.39 -14.62 -9.06
CA LEU A 25 -31.41 -13.44 -8.16
C LEU A 25 -32.75 -12.68 -8.27
N THR A 26 -33.30 -12.31 -7.12
CA THR A 26 -34.43 -11.37 -7.02
C THR A 26 -34.03 -9.95 -7.41
N SER A 27 -35.01 -9.10 -7.71
CA SER A 27 -34.76 -7.68 -8.02
C SER A 27 -34.09 -6.90 -6.87
N ALA A 28 -34.31 -7.33 -5.62
CA ALA A 28 -33.65 -6.78 -4.45
C ALA A 28 -32.17 -7.19 -4.40
N GLU A 29 -31.86 -8.47 -4.64
CA GLU A 29 -30.48 -8.98 -4.68
C GLU A 29 -29.69 -8.37 -5.84
N ILE A 30 -30.29 -8.17 -7.02
CA ILE A 30 -29.66 -7.46 -8.13
C ILE A 30 -29.25 -6.04 -7.73
N LYS A 31 -30.14 -5.30 -7.05
CA LYS A 31 -29.81 -3.95 -6.54
C LYS A 31 -28.67 -3.99 -5.54
N GLN A 32 -28.67 -4.96 -4.63
CA GLN A 32 -27.61 -5.16 -3.65
C GLN A 32 -26.27 -5.48 -4.33
N CYS A 33 -26.24 -6.42 -5.26
CA CYS A 33 -25.04 -6.79 -6.02
C CYS A 33 -24.45 -5.62 -6.81
N ASN A 34 -25.30 -4.81 -7.45
CA ASN A 34 -24.85 -3.59 -8.12
C ASN A 34 -24.26 -2.57 -7.15
N ALA A 35 -24.86 -2.39 -5.98
CA ALA A 35 -24.35 -1.49 -4.95
C ALA A 35 -22.99 -1.98 -4.38
N MET A 36 -22.88 -3.28 -4.09
CA MET A 36 -21.65 -3.91 -3.63
C MET A 36 -20.55 -3.77 -4.69
N GLY A 37 -20.82 -4.11 -5.96
CA GLY A 37 -19.86 -4.00 -7.05
C GLY A 37 -19.35 -2.56 -7.25
N LYS A 38 -20.24 -1.56 -7.17
CA LYS A 38 -19.85 -0.15 -7.24
C LYS A 38 -18.97 0.28 -6.05
N SER A 39 -19.35 -0.13 -4.84
CA SER A 39 -18.58 0.16 -3.62
C SER A 39 -17.19 -0.46 -3.66
N LEU A 40 -17.10 -1.74 -4.04
CA LEU A 40 -15.85 -2.47 -4.20
C LEU A 40 -14.93 -1.80 -5.22
N LYS A 41 -15.45 -1.45 -6.40
CA LYS A 41 -14.65 -0.75 -7.42
C LYS A 41 -14.07 0.58 -6.91
N ALA A 42 -14.85 1.35 -6.15
CA ALA A 42 -14.38 2.59 -5.55
C ALA A 42 -13.27 2.34 -4.52
N ARG A 43 -13.43 1.33 -3.66
CA ARG A 43 -12.42 0.96 -2.65
C ARG A 43 -11.15 0.38 -3.24
N GLN A 44 -11.25 -0.39 -4.34
CA GLN A 44 -10.09 -0.85 -5.09
C GLN A 44 -9.29 0.32 -5.66
N ALA A 45 -9.96 1.34 -6.23
CA ALA A 45 -9.28 2.55 -6.70
C ALA A 45 -8.63 3.33 -5.54
N GLU A 46 -9.26 3.40 -4.37
CA GLU A 46 -8.66 3.98 -3.18
C GLU A 46 -7.41 3.20 -2.74
N ALA A 47 -7.47 1.88 -2.72
CA ALA A 47 -6.34 1.02 -2.36
C ALA A 47 -5.15 1.24 -3.31
N THR A 48 -5.40 1.32 -4.62
CA THR A 48 -4.36 1.65 -5.62
C THR A 48 -3.71 3.00 -5.31
N LYS A 49 -4.51 4.03 -5.06
CA LYS A 49 -3.97 5.38 -4.72
C LYS A 49 -3.12 5.36 -3.45
N LYS A 50 -3.54 4.61 -2.41
CA LYS A 50 -2.75 4.48 -1.17
C LYS A 50 -1.46 3.69 -1.40
N ALA A 51 -1.47 2.68 -2.27
CA ALA A 51 -0.29 1.91 -2.66
C ALA A 51 0.72 2.78 -3.44
N GLU A 52 0.25 3.60 -4.39
CA GLU A 52 1.12 4.57 -5.09
C GLU A 52 1.77 5.56 -4.11
N ALA A 53 0.98 6.09 -3.17
CA ALA A 53 1.50 6.99 -2.15
C ALA A 53 2.53 6.28 -1.22
N ARG A 54 2.34 4.99 -0.95
CA ARG A 54 3.29 4.16 -0.19
C ARG A 54 4.60 4.02 -0.96
N GLU A 55 4.55 3.76 -2.27
CA GLU A 55 5.76 3.62 -3.10
C GLU A 55 6.56 4.92 -3.15
N LEU A 56 5.88 6.06 -3.29
CA LEU A 56 6.55 7.37 -3.22
C LEU A 56 7.21 7.62 -1.85
N LEU A 57 6.61 7.14 -0.76
CA LEU A 57 7.21 7.23 0.57
C LEU A 57 8.39 6.26 0.74
N HIS A 58 8.31 5.09 0.13
CA HIS A 58 9.42 4.14 0.08
C HIS A 58 10.63 4.75 -0.60
N GLU A 59 10.48 5.31 -1.81
CA GLU A 59 11.57 6.00 -2.53
C GLU A 59 12.20 7.12 -1.69
N LYS A 60 11.38 7.91 -0.97
CA LYS A 60 11.88 8.96 -0.07
C LYS A 60 12.64 8.40 1.13
N THR A 61 12.22 7.26 1.64
CA THR A 61 12.85 6.59 2.79
C THR A 61 14.22 6.07 2.39
N GLU A 62 14.32 5.42 1.23
CA GLU A 62 15.60 4.94 0.67
C GLU A 62 16.57 6.11 0.44
N ALA A 63 16.11 7.19 -0.22
CA ALA A 63 16.95 8.37 -0.44
C ALA A 63 17.40 9.05 0.87
N ALA A 64 16.61 8.95 1.94
CA ALA A 64 17.01 9.45 3.26
C ALA A 64 18.01 8.52 3.96
N GLY A 65 17.91 7.20 3.72
CA GLY A 65 18.88 6.21 4.17
C GLY A 65 20.25 6.45 3.52
N ASP A 66 20.28 6.55 2.19
CA ASP A 66 21.50 6.87 1.43
C ASP A 66 22.17 8.15 1.94
N ALA A 67 21.38 9.21 2.15
CA ALA A 67 21.88 10.48 2.66
C ALA A 67 22.41 10.40 4.11
N TRP A 68 21.86 9.51 4.93
CA TRP A 68 22.39 9.24 6.28
C TRP A 68 23.71 8.46 6.20
N ASP A 69 23.76 7.40 5.39
CA ASP A 69 24.97 6.59 5.21
C ASP A 69 26.15 7.44 4.73
N ASP A 70 25.91 8.36 3.79
CA ASP A 70 26.92 9.29 3.25
C ASP A 70 27.54 10.22 4.32
N VAL A 71 26.78 10.62 5.34
CA VAL A 71 27.29 11.50 6.41
C VAL A 71 27.78 10.71 7.62
N GLU A 72 27.24 9.51 7.86
CA GLU A 72 27.62 8.63 8.97
C GLU A 72 29.08 8.20 8.88
N ILE A 73 29.61 7.96 7.66
CA ILE A 73 31.03 7.64 7.46
C ILE A 73 31.99 8.72 7.97
N HIS A 74 31.52 9.97 8.07
CA HIS A 74 32.30 11.11 8.56
C HIS A 74 32.05 11.42 10.03
N ARG A 75 31.19 10.67 10.73
CA ARG A 75 30.75 10.94 12.11
C ARG A 75 31.91 11.21 13.07
N LEU A 76 33.00 10.46 12.95
CA LEU A 76 34.14 10.53 13.85
C LEU A 76 35.13 11.66 13.52
N ALA A 77 34.91 12.42 12.43
CA ALA A 77 35.81 13.49 12.02
C ALA A 77 35.72 14.72 12.94
N SER A 78 34.52 15.06 13.43
CA SER A 78 34.32 16.11 14.44
C SER A 78 32.94 16.04 15.07
N ALA A 79 32.73 16.78 16.16
CA ALA A 79 31.40 16.95 16.77
C ALA A 79 30.35 17.54 15.79
N GLY A 80 30.79 18.37 14.83
CA GLY A 80 29.91 18.90 13.79
C GLY A 80 29.42 17.82 12.84
N HIS A 81 30.30 16.91 12.40
CA HIS A 81 29.91 15.78 11.56
C HIS A 81 28.98 14.81 12.30
N ALA A 82 29.25 14.56 13.59
CA ALA A 82 28.38 13.73 14.42
C ALA A 82 26.95 14.31 14.50
N LYS A 83 26.83 15.63 14.69
CA LYS A 83 25.53 16.30 14.69
C LYS A 83 24.80 16.17 13.34
N THR A 84 25.50 16.37 12.22
CA THR A 84 24.91 16.19 10.88
C THR A 84 24.39 14.77 10.67
N ALA A 85 25.17 13.77 11.11
CA ALA A 85 24.76 12.37 11.01
C ALA A 85 23.53 12.06 11.87
N ASP A 86 23.45 12.60 13.09
CA ASP A 86 22.29 12.44 13.96
C ASP A 86 21.02 13.07 13.36
N GLU A 87 21.13 14.25 12.73
CA GLU A 87 20.02 14.93 12.04
C GLU A 87 19.53 14.13 10.82
N ALA A 88 20.46 13.61 10.00
CA ALA A 88 20.12 12.76 8.86
C ALA A 88 19.44 11.46 9.30
N LYS A 89 19.97 10.81 10.34
CA LYS A 89 19.38 9.60 10.93
C LYS A 89 17.97 9.84 11.45
N ALA A 90 17.74 10.96 12.16
CA ALA A 90 16.42 11.29 12.68
C ALA A 90 15.36 11.43 11.55
N LYS A 91 15.76 12.03 10.42
CA LYS A 91 14.91 12.12 9.23
C LYS A 91 14.62 10.74 8.63
N TYR A 92 15.64 9.90 8.46
CA TYR A 92 15.48 8.54 7.95
C TYR A 92 14.53 7.71 8.82
N GLU A 93 14.75 7.68 10.13
CA GLU A 93 13.91 6.91 11.06
C GLU A 93 12.45 7.41 11.11
N THR A 94 12.24 8.72 10.98
CA THR A 94 10.89 9.30 10.85
C THR A 94 10.17 8.78 9.60
N LEU A 95 10.83 8.83 8.44
CA LEU A 95 10.27 8.35 7.18
C LEU A 95 10.00 6.85 7.20
N LYS A 96 10.92 6.08 7.79
CA LYS A 96 10.78 4.63 7.99
C LYS A 96 9.58 4.28 8.87
N ALA A 97 9.37 5.00 9.95
CA ALA A 97 8.19 4.81 10.81
C ALA A 97 6.89 5.11 10.07
N ASP A 98 6.85 6.18 9.27
CA ASP A 98 5.67 6.53 8.47
C ASP A 98 5.42 5.53 7.35
N LEU A 99 6.47 5.02 6.70
CA LEU A 99 6.37 3.96 5.70
C LEU A 99 5.76 2.70 6.31
N LEU A 100 6.19 2.30 7.52
CA LEU A 100 5.62 1.14 8.21
C LEU A 100 4.14 1.32 8.49
N LYS A 101 3.71 2.48 9.00
CA LYS A 101 2.28 2.77 9.24
C LYS A 101 1.48 2.67 7.95
N GLN A 102 2.01 3.22 6.86
CA GLN A 102 1.32 3.21 5.57
C GLN A 102 1.24 1.80 4.97
N ASN A 103 2.29 0.98 5.13
CA ASN A 103 2.26 -0.44 4.76
C ASN A 103 1.15 -1.20 5.48
N MET A 104 1.05 -1.03 6.80
CA MET A 104 0.01 -1.67 7.60
C MET A 104 -1.39 -1.22 7.18
N ALA A 105 -1.57 0.08 6.90
CA ALA A 105 -2.85 0.62 6.45
C ALA A 105 -3.27 0.06 5.08
N VAL A 106 -2.35 -0.01 4.12
CA VAL A 106 -2.61 -0.59 2.80
C VAL A 106 -2.95 -2.08 2.92
N GLN A 107 -2.18 -2.84 3.70
CA GLN A 107 -2.43 -4.27 3.91
C GLN A 107 -3.80 -4.52 4.55
N SER A 108 -4.16 -3.74 5.58
CA SER A 108 -5.47 -3.84 6.23
C SER A 108 -6.61 -3.54 5.26
N LEU A 109 -6.49 -2.49 4.46
CA LEU A 109 -7.49 -2.13 3.46
C LEU A 109 -7.66 -3.24 2.40
N VAL A 110 -6.56 -3.80 1.90
CA VAL A 110 -6.61 -4.86 0.91
C VAL A 110 -7.24 -6.13 1.48
N ASN A 111 -6.93 -6.50 2.73
CA ASN A 111 -7.57 -7.64 3.39
C ASN A 111 -9.09 -7.47 3.47
N GLN A 112 -9.56 -6.29 3.90
CA GLN A 112 -10.99 -5.98 3.95
C GLN A 112 -11.63 -6.04 2.56
N ILE A 113 -10.97 -5.49 1.53
CA ILE A 113 -11.48 -5.57 0.15
C ILE A 113 -11.59 -7.02 -0.30
N ASN A 114 -10.61 -7.87 0.01
CA ASN A 114 -10.62 -9.27 -0.37
C ASN A 114 -11.76 -10.05 0.32
N GLU A 115 -12.03 -9.77 1.59
CA GLU A 115 -13.19 -10.32 2.31
C GLU A 115 -14.51 -9.89 1.65
N ASP A 116 -14.62 -8.62 1.28
CA ASP A 116 -15.83 -8.09 0.63
C ASP A 116 -16.01 -8.62 -0.81
N VAL A 117 -14.92 -8.85 -1.54
CA VAL A 117 -14.94 -9.52 -2.85
C VAL A 117 -15.40 -10.97 -2.69
N ALA A 118 -14.94 -11.68 -1.66
CA ALA A 118 -15.41 -13.03 -1.37
C ALA A 118 -16.92 -13.04 -1.06
N ALA A 119 -17.40 -12.10 -0.26
CA ALA A 119 -18.82 -11.94 0.03
C ALA A 119 -19.64 -11.60 -1.23
N TYR A 120 -19.14 -10.70 -2.07
CA TYR A 120 -19.75 -10.37 -3.36
C TYR A 120 -19.83 -11.60 -4.27
N ASN A 121 -18.74 -12.36 -4.40
CA ASN A 121 -18.71 -13.57 -5.24
C ASN A 121 -19.68 -14.63 -4.70
N ALA A 122 -19.73 -14.83 -3.38
CA ALA A 122 -20.64 -15.79 -2.77
C ALA A 122 -22.12 -15.42 -2.95
N LEU A 123 -22.46 -14.14 -3.02
CA LEU A 123 -23.85 -13.68 -3.16
C LEU A 123 -24.28 -13.51 -4.61
N CYS A 124 -23.42 -12.93 -5.45
CA CYS A 124 -23.80 -12.36 -6.73
C CYS A 124 -23.37 -13.20 -7.94
N VAL A 125 -22.49 -14.18 -7.75
CA VAL A 125 -21.86 -14.93 -8.85
C VAL A 125 -22.31 -16.39 -8.88
N LYS A 126 -23.03 -16.87 -7.85
CA LYS A 126 -23.44 -18.28 -7.65
C LYS A 126 -23.76 -19.02 -8.96
N ASP A 127 -23.14 -20.19 -9.13
CA ASP A 127 -23.43 -21.16 -10.21
C ASP A 127 -24.92 -21.54 -10.26
#